data_AF-A0A967X3A2-F1
#
_entry.id   AF-A0A967X3A2-F1
#
_cell.length_a   1.000
_cell.length_b   1.000
_cell.length_c   1.000
_cell.angle_alpha   90.00
_cell.angle_beta   90.00
_cell.angle_gamma   90.00
#
_symmetry.space_group_name_H-M   'P 1'
#
loop_
_entity.id
_entity.type
_entity.pdbx_description
1 polymer ?
#
loop_
_entity_poly.entity_id
_entity_poly.type
_entity_poly.pdbx_seq_one_letter_code
_entity_poly.pdbx_strand_id
1 'polypeptide(L)' 'MKQSPTRRKRVVILGGGFAGLAAALELRPDRYEVTLIDRSRWFEFLPNIHELL' A
#
# COMPACT_ATOMS: atom_id res chain seq x y z
N MET A 1 24.21 -11.85 -24.29
CA MET A 1 22.75 -11.60 -24.38
C MET A 1 22.42 -10.44 -23.44
N LYS A 2 22.05 -9.27 -23.95
CA LYS A 2 21.67 -8.12 -23.11
C LYS A 2 20.24 -8.37 -22.60
N GLN A 3 20.08 -8.63 -21.30
CA GLN A 3 18.76 -8.67 -20.68
C GLN A 3 18.15 -7.27 -20.78
N SER A 4 17.00 -7.16 -21.44
CA SER A 4 16.19 -5.94 -21.41
C SER A 4 15.83 -5.65 -19.95
N PRO A 5 15.92 -4.40 -19.45
CA PRO A 5 15.51 -4.11 -18.09
C PRO A 5 14.05 -4.52 -17.93
N THR A 6 13.78 -5.42 -16.99
CA THR A 6 12.42 -5.88 -16.69
C THR A 6 11.63 -4.68 -16.18
N ARG A 7 10.74 -4.15 -17.01
CA ARG A 7 9.92 -3.00 -16.62
C ARG A 7 8.96 -3.44 -15.52
N ARG A 8 9.08 -2.84 -14.33
CA ARG A 8 8.19 -3.10 -13.19
C ARG A 8 6.74 -2.80 -13.57
N LYS A 9 5.81 -3.61 -13.08
CA LYS A 9 4.38 -3.39 -13.25
C LYS A 9 3.94 -2.25 -12.32
N ARG A 10 3.23 -1.26 -12.86
CA ARG A 10 2.70 -0.13 -12.07
C ARG A 10 1.36 -0.51 -11.45
N VAL A 11 1.21 -0.25 -10.16
CA VAL A 11 0.01 -0.58 -9.37
C VAL A 11 -0.41 0.63 -8.57
N VAL A 12 -1.71 0.96 -8.62
CA VAL A 12 -2.31 1.98 -7.75
C VAL A 12 -3.22 1.29 -6.74
N ILE A 13 -3.03 1.60 -5.47
CA ILE A 13 -3.87 1.13 -4.36
C ILE A 13 -4.67 2.33 -3.86
N LEU A 14 -6.00 2.20 -3.83
CA LEU A 14 -6.91 3.22 -3.29
C LEU A 14 -7.38 2.79 -1.90
N GLY A 15 -7.06 3.59 -0.89
CA GLY A 15 -7.37 3.32 0.52
C GLY A 15 -6.16 2.84 1.31
N GLY A 16 -5.84 3.53 2.40
CA GLY A 16 -4.73 3.29 3.34
C GLY A 16 -5.18 2.65 4.64
N GLY A 17 -6.22 1.81 4.59
CA GLY A 17 -6.65 0.98 5.72
C GLY A 17 -5.83 -0.32 5.85
N PHE A 18 -6.32 -1.27 6.64
CA PHE A 18 -5.69 -2.58 6.85
C PHE A 18 -5.27 -3.26 5.54
N ALA A 19 -6.22 -3.45 4.62
CA ALA A 19 -5.97 -4.19 3.38
C ALA A 19 -5.02 -3.44 2.43
N GLY A 20 -5.18 -2.12 2.30
CA GLY A 20 -4.40 -1.32 1.36
C GLY A 20 -2.94 -1.21 1.77
N LEU A 21 -2.67 -0.97 3.05
CA LEU A 21 -1.31 -0.97 3.59
C LEU A 21 -0.68 -2.37 3.55
N ALA A 22 -1.41 -3.41 3.94
CA ALA A 22 -0.92 -4.79 3.83
C ALA A 22 -0.55 -5.14 2.38
N ALA A 23 -1.41 -4.82 1.42
CA ALA A 23 -1.14 -5.03 0.00
C ALA A 23 0.10 -4.24 -0.48
N ALA A 24 0.25 -2.98 -0.06
CA ALA A 24 1.41 -2.16 -0.42
C ALA A 24 2.73 -2.74 0.12
N LEU A 25 2.70 -3.35 1.31
CA LEU A 25 3.87 -3.99 1.94
C LEU A 25 4.21 -5.36 1.33
N GLU A 26 3.22 -6.14 0.92
CA GLU A 26 3.40 -7.47 0.33
C GLU A 26 3.86 -7.42 -1.15
N LEU A 27 3.52 -6.35 -1.87
CA LEU A 27 3.94 -6.17 -3.27
C LEU A 27 5.44 -5.90 -3.36
N ARG A 28 6.17 -6.90 -3.88
CA ARG A 28 7.64 -6.82 -3.94
C ARG A 28 8.15 -5.70 -4.87
N PRO A 29 9.07 -4.84 -4.39
CA PRO A 29 9.53 -3.65 -5.12
C PRO A 29 10.42 -3.93 -6.34
N ASP A 30 10.93 -5.16 -6.46
CA ASP A 30 11.67 -5.65 -7.64
C ASP A 30 10.74 -5.94 -8.83
N ARG A 31 9.46 -6.23 -8.57
CA ARG A 31 8.45 -6.55 -9.60
C ARG A 31 7.43 -5.45 -9.81
N TYR A 32 7.17 -4.65 -8.79
CA TYR A 32 6.09 -3.66 -8.80
C TYR A 32 6.58 -2.26 -8.44
N GLU A 33 5.99 -1.27 -9.10
CA GLU A 33 6.07 0.15 -8.73
C GLU A 33 4.70 0.53 -8.18
N VAL A 34 4.60 0.72 -6.87
CA VAL A 34 3.35 0.87 -6.15
C VAL A 34 3.13 2.32 -5.76
N THR A 35 1.93 2.84 -6.01
CA THR A 35 1.46 4.13 -5.49
C THR A 35 0.21 3.89 -4.65
N LEU A 36 0.26 4.25 -3.37
CA LEU A 36 -0.90 4.22 -2.49
C LEU A 36 -1.49 5.63 -2.40
N ILE A 37 -2.80 5.74 -2.56
CA ILE A 37 -3.54 6.98 -2.43
C ILE A 37 -4.61 6.78 -1.37
N ASP A 38 -4.55 7.59 -0.32
CA ASP A 38 -5.59 7.69 0.70
C ASP A 38 -5.95 9.16 0.93
N ARG A 39 -7.14 9.41 1.48
CA ARG A 39 -7.60 10.74 1.85
C ARG A 39 -6.84 11.27 3.08
N SER A 40 -6.52 10.40 4.01
CA SER A 40 -5.76 10.66 5.22
C SER A 40 -4.27 10.36 5.01
N ARG A 41 -3.41 11.04 5.76
CA ARG A 41 -1.96 10.73 5.81
C ARG A 41 -1.61 9.64 6.82
N TRP A 42 -2.56 9.29 7.68
CA TRP A 42 -2.38 8.34 8.77
C TRP A 42 -3.47 7.28 8.72
N PHE A 43 -3.06 6.06 8.98
CA PHE A 43 -3.96 4.96 9.29
C PHE A 43 -4.37 5.06 10.75
N GLU A 44 -5.66 5.19 10.99
CA GLU A 44 -6.23 5.26 12.33
C GLU A 44 -6.82 3.90 12.70
N PHE A 45 -6.31 3.34 13.80
CA PHE A 45 -6.87 2.15 14.43
C PHE A 45 -7.18 2.49 15.88
N LEU A 46 -8.46 2.69 16.16
CA LEU A 46 -9.00 2.96 17.49
C LEU A 46 -9.75 1.73 18.00
N PRO A 47 -9.04 0.66 18.41
CA PRO A 47 -9.70 -0.43 19.11
C PRO A 47 -10.32 0.12 20.39
N ASN A 48 -11.50 -0.36 20.74
CA ASN A 48 -12.25 0.07 21.92
C ASN A 48 -12.54 1.57 22.00
N ILE A 49 -12.85 2.22 20.86
CA ILE A 49 -13.21 3.66 20.85
C ILE A 49 -14.32 4.05 21.85
N HIS A 50 -15.17 3.10 22.24
CA HIS A 50 -16.22 3.27 23.24
C HIS A 50 -15.68 3.52 24.67
N GLU A 51 -14.40 3.24 24.94
CA GLU A 51 -13.75 3.56 26.22
C GLU A 51 -13.25 5.02 26.29
N LEU A 52 -13.22 5.74 25.16
CA LEU A 52 -12.78 7.14 25.07
C LEU A 52 -13.94 8.15 25.14
N LEU A 53 -15.19 7.68 25.15
CA LEU A 53 -16.41 8.49 25.20
C LEU A 53 -16.97 8.57 26.62
#